data_AF-A0AA47MIE3-F1
#
_entry.id   AF-A0AA47MIE3-F1
#
_cell.length_a   1.000
_cell.length_b   1.000
_cell.length_c   1.000
_cell.angle_alpha   90.00
_cell.angle_beta   90.00
_cell.angle_gamma   90.00
#
_symmetry.space_group_name_H-M   'P 1'
#
loop_
_entity.id
_entity.type
_entity.pdbx_description
1 polymer ?
#
loop_
_entity_poly.entity_id
_entity_poly.type
_entity_poly.pdbx_seq_one_letter_code
_entity_poly.pdbx_strand_id
1 'polypeptide(L)'
;MLDECLYVEDFITGADNVEIALKLYQRAKEIMSSANGAQTHESEPQVMNENDDVMEYVVQNTITDPDCKVSTLLDLNRYSGLNRVLRITAWIQRFVHKARTQEKRNGQLCTEEIQQAEHYWIKQTSQRKWTVLKNTDVDRRSKIISLKPFLDECGLLRVGGRLQETNWSFTQKHPYILPGNDVFSELLIRKAHEDVMHSGLQATLNQLRETYWILKSRQMTQELCQIRARIKAVQQVSAPLPKDHINEAQAFDISGVDFAGPVYVKPDNNKAIHCFIHMHCNPSCAFRTCF
;
A
#
# COMPACT_ATOMS: atom_id res chain seq x y z
N MET A 1 15.59 -39.15 0.48
CA MET A 1 14.35 -38.52 0.99
C MET A 1 14.24 -37.10 0.43
N LEU A 2 14.11 -36.97 -0.89
CA LEU A 2 13.95 -35.69 -1.59
C LEU A 2 12.62 -35.62 -2.38
N ASP A 3 11.73 -36.60 -2.22
CA ASP A 3 10.57 -36.78 -3.12
C ASP A 3 9.23 -36.28 -2.56
N GLU A 4 9.17 -35.69 -1.35
CA GLU A 4 7.87 -35.29 -0.74
C GLU A 4 7.64 -33.78 -0.59
N CYS A 5 8.51 -32.91 -1.11
CA CYS A 5 8.33 -31.45 -1.03
C CYS A 5 7.65 -30.82 -2.27
N LEU A 6 7.14 -31.61 -3.21
CA LEU A 6 6.70 -31.13 -4.53
C LEU A 6 5.33 -30.42 -4.60
N TYR A 7 4.59 -30.26 -3.49
CA TYR A 7 3.20 -29.75 -3.57
C TYR A 7 2.95 -28.32 -3.09
N VAL A 8 3.97 -27.59 -2.60
CA VAL A 8 3.80 -26.20 -2.11
C VAL A 8 4.60 -25.18 -2.93
N GLU A 9 5.45 -25.63 -3.86
CA GLU A 9 6.38 -24.76 -4.60
C GLU A 9 5.72 -24.04 -5.80
N ASP A 10 4.65 -24.61 -6.38
CA ASP A 10 4.01 -24.06 -7.59
C ASP A 10 3.17 -22.80 -7.31
N PHE A 11 2.73 -22.59 -6.06
CA PHE A 11 1.82 -21.47 -5.74
C PHE A 11 2.54 -20.16 -5.39
N ILE A 12 3.84 -20.22 -5.04
CA ILE A 12 4.54 -19.07 -4.43
C ILE A 12 5.32 -18.26 -5.48
N THR A 13 5.97 -18.91 -6.45
CA THR A 13 6.80 -18.21 -7.44
C THR A 13 6.00 -17.76 -8.67
N GLY A 14 4.91 -18.45 -9.03
CA GLY A 14 4.28 -18.32 -10.35
C GLY A 14 5.29 -18.44 -11.50
N ALA A 15 6.38 -19.16 -11.25
CA ALA A 15 7.33 -19.55 -12.25
C ALA A 15 7.17 -21.06 -12.38
N ASP A 16 6.54 -21.51 -13.46
CA ASP A 16 6.28 -22.92 -13.78
C ASP A 16 7.57 -23.72 -14.05
N ASN A 17 8.72 -23.30 -13.52
CA ASN A 17 10.03 -23.82 -13.93
C ASN A 17 11.04 -23.85 -12.77
N VAL A 18 11.43 -25.05 -12.36
CA VAL A 18 12.36 -25.37 -11.26
C VAL A 18 13.71 -24.66 -11.42
N GLU A 19 14.15 -24.43 -12.65
CA GLU A 19 15.40 -23.72 -12.96
C GLU A 19 15.39 -22.25 -12.49
N ILE A 20 14.23 -21.60 -12.56
CA ILE A 20 14.06 -20.21 -12.09
C ILE A 20 14.11 -20.16 -10.57
N ALA A 21 13.50 -21.13 -9.89
CA ALA A 21 13.55 -21.25 -8.43
C ALA A 21 14.98 -21.45 -7.92
N LEU A 22 15.77 -22.31 -8.60
CA LEU A 22 17.18 -22.54 -8.25
C LEU A 22 18.05 -21.29 -8.47
N LYS A 23 17.83 -20.56 -9.56
CA LYS A 23 18.54 -19.28 -9.84
C LYS A 23 18.20 -18.22 -8.79
N LEU A 24 16.94 -18.08 -8.40
CA LEU A 24 16.52 -17.18 -7.31
C LEU A 24 17.17 -17.58 -5.98
N TYR A 25 17.25 -18.89 -5.69
CA TYR A 25 17.90 -19.40 -4.48
C TYR A 25 19.38 -19.05 -4.42
N GLN A 26 20.15 -19.38 -5.47
CA GLN A 26 21.58 -19.11 -5.53
C GLN A 26 21.84 -17.60 -5.36
N ARG A 27 21.00 -16.77 -5.98
CA ARG A 27 21.14 -15.32 -5.88
C ARG A 27 20.79 -14.76 -4.50
N ALA A 28 19.72 -15.25 -3.88
CA ALA A 28 19.36 -14.89 -2.51
C ALA A 28 20.47 -15.27 -1.52
N LYS A 29 21.10 -16.43 -1.71
CA LYS A 29 22.23 -16.87 -0.90
C LYS A 29 23.43 -15.93 -1.03
N GLU A 30 23.78 -15.51 -2.24
CA GLU A 30 24.88 -14.57 -2.51
C GLU A 30 24.64 -13.21 -1.84
N ILE A 31 23.50 -12.56 -2.10
CA ILE A 31 23.14 -11.23 -1.55
C ILE A 31 23.14 -11.25 -0.01
N MET A 32 22.62 -12.33 0.57
CA MET A 32 22.53 -12.44 2.02
C MET A 32 23.88 -12.84 2.64
N SER A 33 24.78 -13.50 1.90
CA SER A 33 26.12 -13.87 2.37
C SER A 33 27.08 -12.70 2.38
N SER A 34 26.99 -11.79 1.41
CA SER A 34 27.78 -10.55 1.39
C SER A 34 27.40 -9.56 2.49
N ALA A 35 26.29 -9.78 3.19
CA ALA A 35 25.80 -8.94 4.29
C ALA A 35 26.30 -9.38 5.69
N ASN A 36 26.86 -10.59 5.84
CA ASN A 36 27.22 -11.15 7.14
C ASN A 36 28.71 -11.50 7.24
N GLY A 37 29.54 -10.49 7.47
CA GLY A 37 30.86 -10.63 8.11
C GLY A 37 30.80 -10.52 9.65
N ALA A 38 29.61 -10.60 10.26
CA ALA A 38 29.44 -10.54 11.72
C ALA A 38 28.90 -11.88 12.23
N GLN A 39 29.77 -12.65 12.88
CA GLN A 39 29.42 -13.79 13.71
C GLN A 39 28.99 -13.30 15.09
N THR A 40 27.83 -13.73 15.58
CA THR A 40 27.43 -13.61 16.99
C THR A 40 27.71 -14.94 17.67
N HIS A 41 28.63 -14.95 18.64
CA HIS A 41 28.81 -16.04 19.60
C HIS A 41 27.76 -15.91 20.71
N GLU A 42 27.03 -16.98 21.00
CA GLU A 42 26.22 -17.13 22.22
C GLU A 42 27.11 -17.56 23.39
N SER A 43 26.94 -16.93 24.56
CA SER A 43 27.34 -17.45 25.87
C SER A 43 26.53 -16.77 26.98
N GLU A 44 25.87 -17.57 27.82
CA GLU A 44 25.16 -17.17 29.06
C GLU A 44 26.14 -16.97 30.26
N PRO A 45 25.71 -16.41 31.41
CA PRO A 45 26.31 -15.19 31.99
C PRO A 45 27.30 -15.45 33.13
N GLN A 46 28.32 -14.58 33.30
CA GLN A 46 29.03 -14.41 34.59
C GLN A 46 29.52 -12.97 34.85
N VAL A 47 29.12 -12.47 36.02
CA VAL A 47 29.76 -11.56 37.01
C VAL A 47 30.37 -10.23 36.52
N MET A 48 29.89 -9.14 37.13
CA MET A 48 30.41 -7.78 37.02
C MET A 48 31.91 -7.69 37.38
N ASN A 49 32.69 -7.04 36.52
CA ASN A 49 33.83 -6.25 36.94
C ASN A 49 33.99 -5.02 36.04
N GLU A 50 34.12 -3.87 36.67
CA GLU A 50 34.46 -2.58 36.09
C GLU A 50 35.89 -2.63 35.55
N ASN A 51 36.10 -2.20 34.30
CA ASN A 51 37.18 -1.31 33.85
C ASN A 51 37.15 -1.19 32.31
N ASP A 52 37.34 0.04 31.87
CA ASP A 52 37.21 0.54 30.50
C ASP A 52 38.13 -0.15 29.47
N ASP A 53 37.54 -0.58 28.36
CA ASP A 53 38.13 -0.55 27.00
C ASP A 53 36.99 -0.77 25.97
N VAL A 54 36.54 0.31 25.33
CA VAL A 54 35.48 0.28 24.32
C VAL A 54 36.04 -0.34 23.04
N MET A 55 35.75 -1.62 22.81
CA MET A 55 35.98 -2.28 21.52
C MET A 55 35.00 -1.73 20.46
N GLU A 56 35.48 -0.77 19.69
CA GLU A 56 34.85 -0.26 18.49
C GLU A 56 34.73 -1.38 17.45
N TYR A 57 33.52 -1.91 17.24
CA TYR A 57 33.24 -2.82 16.12
C TYR A 57 33.27 -2.04 14.80
N VAL A 58 34.46 -1.92 14.22
CA VAL A 58 34.66 -1.38 12.87
C VAL A 58 34.11 -2.39 11.86
N VAL A 59 32.83 -2.22 11.48
CA VAL A 59 32.32 -2.83 10.24
C VAL A 59 32.96 -2.08 9.07
N GLN A 60 33.98 -2.71 8.48
CA GLN A 60 34.51 -2.33 7.18
C GLN A 60 33.45 -2.64 6.12
N ASN A 61 32.80 -1.60 5.60
CA ASN A 61 31.98 -1.74 4.42
C ASN A 61 32.89 -2.13 3.25
N THR A 62 32.57 -3.25 2.60
CA THR A 62 33.15 -3.58 1.30
C THR A 62 32.90 -2.39 0.36
N ILE A 63 33.98 -1.87 -0.20
CA ILE A 63 33.96 -0.89 -1.29
C ILE A 63 33.16 -1.55 -2.40
N THR A 64 31.91 -1.12 -2.59
CA THR A 64 31.13 -1.52 -3.75
C THR A 64 31.63 -0.67 -4.91
N ASP A 65 32.33 -1.35 -5.81
CA ASP A 65 32.66 -0.87 -7.14
C ASP A 65 31.44 -0.11 -7.74
N PRO A 66 31.61 1.13 -8.25
CA PRO A 66 30.51 1.91 -8.83
C PRO A 66 29.79 1.22 -10.00
N ASP A 67 30.37 0.18 -10.61
CA ASP A 67 29.75 -0.63 -11.66
C ASP A 67 29.08 -1.93 -11.17
N CYS A 68 29.16 -2.24 -9.87
CA CYS A 68 28.50 -3.44 -9.33
C CYS A 68 27.01 -3.18 -9.19
N LYS A 69 26.24 -3.52 -10.24
CA LYS A 69 24.78 -3.63 -10.18
C LYS A 69 24.42 -4.52 -8.99
N VAL A 70 23.98 -3.92 -7.89
CA VAL A 70 23.41 -4.63 -6.74
C VAL A 70 22.26 -5.44 -7.28
N SER A 71 22.48 -6.73 -7.47
CA SER A 71 21.43 -7.61 -7.97
C SER A 71 20.31 -7.61 -6.95
N THR A 72 19.14 -7.24 -7.41
CA THR A 72 17.95 -7.25 -6.60
C THR A 72 17.52 -8.70 -6.38
N LEU A 73 17.04 -9.03 -5.18
CA LEU A 73 16.55 -10.37 -4.82
C LEU A 73 15.49 -10.87 -5.81
N LEU A 74 14.63 -9.95 -6.27
CA LEU A 74 13.62 -10.15 -7.30
C LEU A 74 13.64 -9.00 -8.30
N ASP A 75 13.16 -9.26 -9.50
CA ASP A 75 12.78 -8.21 -10.45
C ASP A 75 11.32 -7.79 -10.19
N LEU A 76 11.15 -6.60 -9.61
CA LEU A 76 9.84 -6.06 -9.24
C LEU A 76 8.95 -5.76 -10.45
N ASN A 77 9.51 -5.54 -11.64
CA ASN A 77 8.75 -5.23 -12.85
C ASN A 77 7.81 -6.37 -13.27
N ARG A 78 8.09 -7.59 -12.81
CA ARG A 78 7.28 -8.79 -13.11
C ARG A 78 6.05 -8.92 -12.22
N TYR A 79 5.87 -8.03 -11.24
CA TYR A 79 4.81 -8.13 -10.25
C TYR A 79 3.91 -6.90 -10.28
N SER A 80 2.61 -7.14 -10.19
CA SER A 80 1.59 -6.08 -10.15
C SER A 80 1.09 -5.75 -8.74
N GLY A 81 1.35 -6.62 -7.75
CA GLY A 81 0.82 -6.49 -6.39
C GLY A 81 1.90 -6.60 -5.30
N LEU A 82 1.90 -5.63 -4.38
CA LEU A 82 2.88 -5.54 -3.30
C LEU A 82 2.82 -6.74 -2.34
N ASN A 83 1.61 -7.15 -1.92
CA ASN A 83 1.45 -8.27 -0.98
C ASN A 83 2.10 -9.57 -1.50
N ARG A 84 2.07 -9.81 -2.82
CA ARG A 84 2.71 -10.97 -3.44
C ARG A 84 4.23 -10.88 -3.32
N VAL A 85 4.81 -9.71 -3.64
CA VAL A 85 6.25 -9.45 -3.50
C VAL A 85 6.72 -9.65 -2.07
N LEU A 86 6.01 -9.07 -1.10
CA LEU A 86 6.36 -9.18 0.32
C LEU A 86 6.31 -10.63 0.82
N ARG A 87 5.26 -11.38 0.46
CA ARG A 87 5.15 -12.79 0.84
C ARG A 87 6.25 -13.66 0.22
N ILE A 88 6.56 -13.48 -1.07
CA ILE A 88 7.65 -14.23 -1.71
C ILE A 88 8.98 -13.92 -1.04
N THR A 89 9.23 -12.63 -0.78
CA THR A 89 10.45 -12.17 -0.10
C THR A 89 10.56 -12.76 1.31
N ALA A 90 9.47 -12.76 2.08
CA ALA A 90 9.41 -13.33 3.42
C ALA A 90 9.67 -14.84 3.41
N TRP A 91 9.11 -15.58 2.44
CA TRP A 91 9.40 -17.00 2.27
C TRP A 91 10.87 -17.27 1.94
N ILE A 92 11.46 -16.47 1.05
CA ILE A 92 12.89 -16.57 0.72
C ILE A 92 13.74 -16.31 1.97
N GLN A 93 13.43 -15.27 2.74
CA GLN A 93 14.14 -14.94 3.98
C GLN A 93 14.01 -16.05 5.02
N ARG A 94 12.81 -16.60 5.23
CA ARG A 94 12.56 -17.74 6.13
C ARG A 94 13.37 -18.97 5.70
N PHE A 95 13.40 -19.25 4.40
CA PHE A 95 14.17 -20.36 3.87
C PHE A 95 15.68 -20.17 4.09
N VAL A 96 16.20 -18.95 3.84
CA VAL A 96 17.60 -18.61 4.11
C VAL A 96 17.93 -18.74 5.60
N HIS A 97 17.03 -18.29 6.49
CA HIS A 97 17.20 -18.45 7.93
C HIS A 97 17.28 -19.94 8.31
N LYS A 98 16.33 -20.76 7.84
CA LYS A 98 16.35 -22.23 8.04
C LYS A 98 17.65 -22.86 7.54
N ALA A 99 18.14 -22.45 6.37
CA ALA A 99 19.38 -22.99 5.82
C ALA A 99 20.63 -22.62 6.65
N ARG A 100 20.60 -21.49 7.37
CA ARG A 100 21.71 -20.98 8.18
C ARG A 100 21.70 -21.49 9.62
N THR A 101 20.55 -21.45 10.28
CA THR A 101 20.43 -21.78 11.72
C THR A 101 19.93 -23.20 11.96
N GLN A 102 19.46 -23.91 10.92
CA GLN A 102 18.76 -25.20 11.02
C GLN A 102 17.47 -25.15 11.85
N GLU A 103 17.06 -23.97 12.32
CA GLU A 103 15.81 -23.78 13.05
C GLU A 103 14.61 -23.86 12.10
N LYS A 104 13.62 -24.66 12.50
CA LYS A 104 12.41 -24.87 11.71
C LYS A 104 11.31 -23.93 12.20
N ARG A 105 11.01 -22.91 11.39
CA ARG A 105 9.76 -22.17 11.49
C ARG A 105 8.74 -22.79 10.55
N ASN A 106 7.72 -23.43 11.13
CA ASN A 106 6.66 -24.10 10.38
C ASN A 106 5.37 -23.27 10.41
N GLY A 107 4.49 -23.49 9.43
CA GLY A 107 3.19 -22.84 9.36
C GLY A 107 3.15 -21.60 8.47
N GLN A 108 2.09 -20.80 8.63
CA GLN A 108 1.87 -19.58 7.83
C GLN A 108 2.93 -18.51 8.13
N LEU A 109 3.10 -17.55 7.21
CA LEU A 109 3.97 -16.38 7.45
C LEU A 109 3.41 -15.54 8.59
N CYS A 110 4.27 -15.14 9.53
CA CYS A 110 3.86 -14.21 10.58
C CYS A 110 4.01 -12.76 10.12
N THR A 111 3.43 -11.84 10.89
CA THR A 111 3.47 -10.40 10.64
C THR A 111 4.90 -9.86 10.62
N GLU A 112 5.76 -10.37 11.49
CA GLU A 112 7.14 -9.92 11.64
C GLU A 112 7.97 -10.25 10.38
N GLU A 113 7.73 -11.41 9.75
CA GLU A 113 8.44 -11.80 8.53
C GLU A 113 8.01 -10.97 7.32
N ILE A 114 6.72 -10.63 7.23
CA ILE A 114 6.22 -9.72 6.19
C ILE A 114 6.80 -8.32 6.40
N GLN A 115 6.89 -7.86 7.65
CA GLN A 115 7.49 -6.58 8.00
C GLN A 115 8.99 -6.55 7.69
N GLN A 116 9.74 -7.63 7.98
CA GLN A 116 11.15 -7.75 7.61
C GLN A 116 11.35 -7.73 6.09
N ALA A 117 10.46 -8.37 5.33
CA ALA A 117 10.46 -8.29 3.88
C ALA A 117 10.20 -6.86 3.38
N GLU A 118 9.27 -6.14 4.01
CA GLU A 118 8.98 -4.74 3.68
C GLU A 118 10.18 -3.83 3.99
N HIS A 119 10.77 -3.96 5.18
CA HIS A 119 11.98 -3.24 5.59
C HIS A 119 13.14 -3.50 4.63
N TYR A 120 13.33 -4.75 4.17
CA TYR A 120 14.33 -5.10 3.16
C TYR A 120 14.14 -4.27 1.89
N TRP A 121 12.92 -4.22 1.33
CA TRP A 121 12.66 -3.47 0.12
C TRP A 121 12.77 -1.96 0.30
N ILE A 122 12.31 -1.42 1.45
CA ILE A 122 12.51 -0.01 1.80
C ILE A 122 14.01 0.31 1.78
N LYS A 123 14.82 -0.47 2.50
CA LYS A 123 16.27 -0.28 2.59
C LYS A 123 16.92 -0.32 1.22
N GLN A 124 16.62 -1.35 0.42
CA GLN A 124 17.17 -1.51 -0.92
C GLN A 124 16.80 -0.33 -1.84
N THR A 125 15.54 0.10 -1.79
CA THR A 125 15.02 1.18 -2.64
C THR A 125 15.66 2.52 -2.28
N SER A 126 15.82 2.81 -0.98
CA SER A 126 16.53 4.00 -0.52
C SER A 126 18.02 3.97 -0.87
N GLN A 127 18.71 2.84 -0.65
CA GLN A 127 20.16 2.69 -0.91
C GLN A 127 20.52 2.79 -2.39
N ARG A 128 19.66 2.33 -3.31
CA ARG A 128 19.86 2.51 -4.76
C ARG A 128 19.86 3.97 -5.18
N LYS A 129 19.16 4.84 -4.44
CA LYS A 129 19.03 6.26 -4.80
C LYS A 129 19.94 7.18 -4.02
N TRP A 130 20.15 6.87 -2.74
CA TRP A 130 20.89 7.71 -1.83
C TRP A 130 21.97 6.91 -1.12
N THR A 131 23.20 7.35 -1.30
CA THR A 131 24.31 6.92 -0.46
C THR A 131 24.16 7.63 0.89
N VAL A 132 23.79 6.87 1.93
CA VAL A 132 23.71 7.41 3.29
C VAL A 132 25.06 7.17 3.96
N LEU A 133 25.77 8.24 4.32
CA LEU A 133 27.02 8.14 5.06
C LEU A 133 26.73 7.78 6.53
N LYS A 134 27.70 7.12 7.18
CA LYS A 134 27.58 6.51 8.53
C LYS A 134 26.98 7.42 9.61
N ASN A 135 26.97 8.75 9.43
CA ASN A 135 26.46 9.74 10.37
C ASN A 135 25.24 10.53 9.87
N THR A 136 24.29 9.91 9.17
CA THR A 136 23.06 10.56 8.64
C THR A 136 23.27 11.65 7.58
N ASP A 137 24.52 11.94 7.22
CA ASP A 137 24.85 12.99 6.25
C ASP A 137 24.53 12.47 4.85
N VAL A 138 23.33 12.82 4.39
CA VAL A 138 22.94 12.68 2.98
C VAL A 138 23.66 13.79 2.22
N ASP A 139 24.13 13.50 1.01
CA ASP A 139 24.75 14.50 0.13
C ASP A 139 23.95 15.81 0.17
N ARG A 140 24.65 16.93 0.44
CA ARG A 140 24.07 18.27 0.56
C ARG A 140 23.33 18.73 -0.70
N ARG A 141 23.65 18.13 -1.85
CA ARG A 141 22.96 18.38 -3.13
C ARG A 141 21.68 17.55 -3.30
N SER A 142 21.42 16.61 -2.41
CA SER A 142 20.27 15.72 -2.48
C SER A 142 18.98 16.47 -2.20
N LYS A 143 17.94 16.15 -2.98
CA LYS A 143 16.59 16.74 -2.88
C LYS A 143 15.89 16.47 -1.53
N ILE A 144 16.43 15.56 -0.73
CA ILE A 144 15.83 15.15 0.55
C ILE A 144 16.43 15.87 1.76
N ILE A 145 17.48 16.69 1.62
CA ILE A 145 18.13 17.31 2.78
C ILE A 145 17.18 18.26 3.54
N SER A 146 16.23 18.88 2.84
CA SER A 146 15.18 19.71 3.44
C SER A 146 14.23 18.93 4.35
N LEU A 147 14.18 17.61 4.22
CA LEU A 147 13.40 16.70 5.06
C LEU A 147 14.14 16.29 6.34
N LYS A 148 15.35 16.84 6.59
CA LYS A 148 16.23 16.49 7.72
C LYS A 148 16.34 14.97 7.91
N PRO A 149 16.78 14.23 6.88
CA PRO A 149 16.73 12.78 6.89
C PRO A 149 17.63 12.18 7.99
N PHE A 150 17.19 11.08 8.60
CA PHE A 150 18.01 10.31 9.55
C PHE A 150 17.80 8.80 9.36
N LEU A 151 18.71 7.99 9.89
CA LEU A 151 18.59 6.53 9.92
C LEU A 151 17.98 6.09 11.25
N ASP A 152 16.98 5.20 11.20
CA ASP A 152 16.47 4.54 12.39
C ASP A 152 17.37 3.38 12.85
N GLU A 153 16.99 2.73 13.96
CA GLU A 153 17.69 1.58 14.54
C GLU A 153 17.79 0.38 13.57
N CYS A 154 16.89 0.28 12.59
CA CYS A 154 16.91 -0.74 11.54
C CYS A 154 17.78 -0.32 10.33
N GLY A 155 18.36 0.88 10.35
CA GLY A 155 19.11 1.45 9.24
C GLY A 155 18.22 1.86 8.06
N LEU A 156 16.96 2.24 8.32
CA LEU A 156 16.01 2.73 7.33
C LEU A 156 15.98 4.25 7.33
N LEU A 157 15.95 4.85 6.14
CA LEU A 157 15.96 6.29 5.96
C LEU A 157 14.60 6.90 6.22
N ARG A 158 14.51 7.85 7.17
CA ARG A 158 13.26 8.48 7.62
C ARG A 158 13.32 10.01 7.58
N VAL A 159 12.14 10.63 7.56
CA VAL A 159 11.98 12.10 7.63
C VAL A 159 12.19 12.61 9.06
N GLY A 160 13.07 13.59 9.23
CA GLY A 160 13.22 14.36 10.47
C GLY A 160 12.09 15.39 10.60
N GLY A 161 11.15 15.10 11.49
CA GLY A 161 9.86 15.78 11.56
C GLY A 161 9.77 16.91 12.59
N ARG A 162 8.72 17.74 12.43
CA ARG A 162 8.27 18.77 13.40
C ARG A 162 7.19 18.26 14.36
N LEU A 163 6.70 17.03 14.14
CA LEU A 163 5.56 16.44 14.86
C LEU A 163 5.99 15.60 16.07
N GLN A 164 7.18 15.89 16.62
CA GLN A 164 7.78 15.13 17.72
C GLN A 164 6.87 15.07 18.95
N GLU A 165 6.21 16.20 19.26
CA GLU A 165 5.34 16.36 20.43
C GLU A 165 3.91 15.84 20.25
N THR A 166 3.58 15.22 19.10
CA THR A 166 2.24 14.65 18.90
C THR A 166 2.11 13.28 19.57
N ASN A 167 0.88 12.82 19.82
CA ASN A 167 0.64 11.46 20.35
C ASN A 167 0.62 10.38 19.24
N TRP A 168 1.15 10.68 18.06
CA TRP A 168 1.17 9.74 16.94
C TRP A 168 2.23 8.66 17.11
N SER A 169 2.07 7.55 16.39
CA SER A 169 3.10 6.50 16.36
C SER A 169 4.41 7.04 15.78
N PHE A 170 5.53 6.42 16.17
CA PHE A 170 6.86 6.81 15.68
C PHE A 170 6.93 6.84 14.14
N THR A 171 6.34 5.82 13.49
CA THR A 171 6.31 5.73 12.02
C THR A 171 5.50 6.85 11.38
N GLN A 172 4.38 7.27 11.98
CA GLN A 172 3.59 8.40 11.48
C GLN A 172 4.32 9.75 11.65
N LYS A 173 5.08 9.90 12.74
CA LYS A 173 5.94 11.09 12.94
C LYS A 173 7.13 11.10 11.98
N HIS A 174 7.69 9.93 11.71
CA HIS A 174 8.91 9.71 10.93
C HIS A 174 8.71 8.70 9.80
N PRO A 175 7.96 9.07 8.75
CA PRO A 175 7.72 8.17 7.63
C PRO A 175 9.01 7.85 6.87
N TYR A 176 9.06 6.68 6.24
CA TYR A 176 10.20 6.22 5.44
C TYR A 176 10.36 7.03 4.16
N ILE A 177 11.58 7.48 3.86
CA ILE A 177 11.87 8.24 2.65
C ILE A 177 12.12 7.28 1.49
N LEU A 178 11.32 7.43 0.43
CA LEU A 178 11.40 6.60 -0.76
C LEU A 178 11.45 7.46 -2.04
N PRO A 179 12.23 7.04 -3.06
CA PRO A 179 12.26 7.71 -4.35
C PRO A 179 10.93 7.53 -5.08
N GLY A 180 10.48 8.55 -5.81
CA GLY A 180 9.27 8.44 -6.65
C GLY A 180 9.47 7.48 -7.82
N ASN A 181 10.56 7.62 -8.58
CA ASN A 181 10.79 6.84 -9.79
C ASN A 181 11.36 5.44 -9.49
N ASP A 182 10.68 4.65 -8.66
CA ASP A 182 11.02 3.26 -8.36
C ASP A 182 9.76 2.38 -8.37
N VAL A 183 9.93 1.15 -8.85
CA VAL A 183 8.84 0.17 -8.99
C VAL A 183 8.22 -0.20 -7.63
N PHE A 184 9.03 -0.27 -6.58
CA PHE A 184 8.55 -0.53 -5.23
C PHE A 184 7.61 0.60 -4.74
N SER A 185 7.97 1.85 -5.01
CA SER A 185 7.12 3.01 -4.70
C SER A 185 5.81 2.99 -5.49
N GLU A 186 5.83 2.57 -6.75
CA GLU A 186 4.61 2.40 -7.54
C GLU A 186 3.70 1.31 -6.95
N LEU A 187 4.27 0.17 -6.54
CA LEU A 187 3.54 -0.91 -5.89
C LEU A 187 2.91 -0.47 -4.56
N LEU A 188 3.62 0.35 -3.76
CA LEU A 188 3.10 0.95 -2.54
C LEU A 188 1.91 1.87 -2.83
N ILE A 189 2.03 2.76 -3.82
CA ILE A 189 0.93 3.67 -4.19
C ILE A 189 -0.29 2.88 -4.67
N ARG A 190 -0.08 1.83 -5.47
CA ARG A 190 -1.16 0.96 -5.94
C ARG A 190 -1.87 0.26 -4.79
N LYS A 191 -1.12 -0.33 -3.86
CA LYS A 191 -1.68 -0.97 -2.66
C LYS A 191 -2.49 0.04 -1.84
N ALA A 192 -1.92 1.21 -1.54
CA ALA A 192 -2.63 2.23 -0.78
C ALA A 192 -3.92 2.71 -1.49
N HIS A 193 -3.90 2.79 -2.81
CA HIS A 193 -5.08 3.16 -3.60
C HIS A 193 -6.19 2.10 -3.53
N GLU A 194 -5.82 0.82 -3.48
CA GLU A 194 -6.73 -0.32 -3.29
C GLU A 194 -7.26 -0.37 -1.85
N ASP A 195 -6.40 -0.13 -0.85
CA ASP A 195 -6.77 -0.13 0.58
C ASP A 195 -7.81 0.98 0.90
N VAL A 196 -7.73 2.14 0.23
CA VAL A 196 -8.74 3.23 0.36
C VAL A 196 -9.93 3.06 -0.59
N MET A 197 -10.14 1.88 -1.16
CA MET A 197 -11.29 1.57 -2.04
C MET A 197 -11.42 2.54 -3.22
N HIS A 198 -10.30 2.93 -3.81
CA HIS A 198 -10.26 3.88 -4.93
C HIS A 198 -10.87 5.27 -4.65
N SER A 199 -10.89 5.72 -3.37
CA SER A 199 -11.41 7.03 -2.93
C SER A 199 -10.67 8.27 -3.46
N GLY A 200 -9.83 8.11 -4.49
CA GLY A 200 -9.14 9.19 -5.19
C GLY A 200 -7.80 9.61 -4.57
N LEU A 201 -7.29 10.73 -5.07
CA LEU A 201 -5.92 11.19 -4.84
C LEU A 201 -5.63 11.51 -3.37
N GLN A 202 -6.48 12.30 -2.71
CA GLN A 202 -6.21 12.79 -1.35
C GLN A 202 -6.25 11.66 -0.32
N ALA A 203 -7.24 10.77 -0.41
CA ALA A 203 -7.33 9.59 0.46
C ALA A 203 -6.08 8.71 0.31
N THR A 204 -5.67 8.43 -0.92
CA THR A 204 -4.48 7.61 -1.21
C THR A 204 -3.20 8.26 -0.66
N LEU A 205 -3.03 9.58 -0.84
CA LEU A 205 -1.86 10.30 -0.33
C LEU A 205 -1.82 10.34 1.20
N ASN A 206 -2.97 10.48 1.85
CA ASN A 206 -3.05 10.48 3.31
C ASN A 206 -2.67 9.10 3.85
N GLN A 207 -3.23 8.02 3.29
CA GLN A 207 -2.86 6.65 3.63
C GLN A 207 -1.35 6.40 3.49
N LEU A 208 -0.76 6.85 2.39
CA LEU A 208 0.68 6.70 2.17
C LEU A 208 1.50 7.45 3.22
N ARG A 209 1.12 8.69 3.57
CA ARG A 209 1.90 9.56 4.47
C ARG A 209 1.93 9.08 5.91
N GLU A 210 1.04 8.18 6.31
CA GLU A 210 1.10 7.54 7.63
C GLU A 210 2.36 6.68 7.81
N THR A 211 2.98 6.24 6.71
CA THR A 211 4.13 5.31 6.76
C THR A 211 5.26 5.73 5.82
N TYR A 212 4.95 6.37 4.70
CA TYR A 212 5.86 6.61 3.59
C TYR A 212 5.88 8.07 3.14
N TRP A 213 7.08 8.60 3.00
CA TRP A 213 7.35 9.87 2.31
C TRP A 213 7.96 9.59 0.94
N ILE A 214 7.11 9.25 -0.02
CA ILE A 214 7.51 9.02 -1.41
C ILE A 214 7.67 10.38 -2.12
N LEU A 215 8.86 10.64 -2.67
CA LEU A 215 9.10 11.85 -3.46
C LEU A 215 8.22 11.89 -4.71
N LYS A 216 7.64 13.04 -5.02
CA LYS A 216 6.69 13.20 -6.15
C LYS A 216 5.47 12.27 -6.07
N SER A 217 5.13 11.74 -4.89
CA SER A 217 3.97 10.88 -4.66
C SER A 217 2.69 11.40 -5.30
N ARG A 218 2.38 12.70 -5.14
CA ARG A 218 1.18 13.32 -5.72
C ARG A 218 1.06 13.11 -7.22
N GLN A 219 2.14 13.31 -7.98
CA GLN A 219 2.14 13.17 -9.43
C GLN A 219 1.88 11.70 -9.81
N MET A 220 2.61 10.77 -9.19
CA MET A 220 2.47 9.35 -9.46
C MET A 220 1.09 8.82 -9.08
N THR A 221 0.56 9.21 -7.92
CA THR A 221 -0.78 8.84 -7.48
C THR A 221 -1.84 9.40 -8.42
N GLN A 222 -1.66 10.62 -8.93
CA GLN A 222 -2.60 11.20 -9.89
C GLN A 222 -2.65 10.39 -11.19
N GLU A 223 -1.49 10.00 -11.74
CA GLU A 223 -1.41 9.15 -12.93
C GLU A 223 -2.11 7.80 -12.71
N LEU A 224 -1.87 7.15 -11.56
CA LEU A 224 -2.49 5.87 -11.22
C LEU A 224 -4.02 5.98 -11.00
N CYS A 225 -4.49 6.99 -10.27
CA CYS A 225 -5.92 7.18 -9.99
C CYS A 225 -6.71 7.51 -11.25
N GLN A 226 -6.15 8.29 -12.19
CA GLN A 226 -6.84 8.66 -13.44
C GLN A 226 -7.10 7.45 -14.34
N ILE A 227 -6.18 6.47 -14.37
CA ILE A 227 -6.34 5.26 -15.16
C ILE A 227 -7.57 4.45 -14.69
N ARG A 228 -7.85 4.45 -13.38
CA ARG A 228 -8.93 3.65 -12.77
C ARG A 228 -10.25 4.42 -12.56
N ALA A 229 -10.23 5.75 -12.53
CA ALA A 229 -11.42 6.59 -12.42
C ALA A 229 -12.21 6.78 -13.74
N ARG A 230 -12.27 5.74 -14.59
CA ARG A 230 -13.00 5.81 -15.88
C ARG A 230 -14.52 5.90 -15.72
N ILE A 231 -15.05 5.78 -14.51
CA ILE A 231 -16.44 6.12 -14.20
C ILE A 231 -16.48 7.61 -13.89
N LYS A 232 -16.49 8.45 -14.94
CA LYS A 232 -16.85 9.85 -14.76
C LYS A 232 -18.32 9.89 -14.37
N ALA A 233 -18.65 10.51 -13.25
CA ALA A 233 -20.03 10.89 -12.98
C ALA A 233 -20.52 11.69 -14.19
N VAL A 234 -21.55 11.21 -14.88
CA VAL A 234 -22.17 11.95 -15.97
C VAL A 234 -22.61 13.27 -15.38
N GLN A 235 -22.12 14.38 -15.94
CA GLN A 235 -22.64 15.69 -15.57
C GLN A 235 -24.09 15.74 -16.05
N GLN A 236 -25.02 15.59 -15.10
CA GLN A 236 -26.44 15.73 -15.39
C GLN A 236 -26.70 17.21 -15.68
N VAL A 237 -26.84 17.55 -16.95
CA VAL A 237 -27.37 18.85 -17.35
C VAL A 237 -28.85 18.83 -17.00
N SER A 238 -29.30 19.73 -16.12
CA SER A 238 -30.71 19.87 -15.81
C SER A 238 -31.46 20.34 -17.05
N ALA A 239 -32.42 19.54 -17.52
CA ALA A 239 -33.32 19.95 -18.59
C ALA A 239 -34.15 21.17 -18.13
N PRO A 240 -34.52 22.09 -19.04
CA PRO A 240 -35.48 23.13 -18.71
C PRO A 240 -36.81 22.51 -18.25
N LEU A 241 -37.43 23.10 -17.23
CA LEU A 241 -38.72 22.63 -16.71
C LEU A 241 -39.79 22.68 -17.83
N PRO A 242 -40.70 21.69 -17.92
CA PRO A 242 -41.79 21.74 -18.88
C PRO A 242 -42.68 22.97 -18.66
N LYS A 243 -43.23 23.52 -19.75
CA LYS A 243 -44.10 24.71 -19.70
C LYS A 243 -45.29 24.54 -18.75
N ASP A 244 -45.81 23.33 -18.68
CA ASP A 244 -46.95 22.92 -17.86
C ASP A 244 -46.68 23.04 -16.34
N HIS A 245 -45.41 23.08 -15.93
CA HIS A 245 -45.01 23.30 -14.52
C HIS A 245 -44.81 24.79 -14.16
N ILE A 246 -44.76 25.68 -15.15
CA ILE A 246 -44.40 27.09 -14.95
C ILE A 246 -45.58 28.02 -15.27
N ASN A 247 -46.37 27.70 -16.29
CA ASN A 247 -47.46 28.55 -16.74
C ASN A 247 -48.71 28.35 -15.89
N GLU A 248 -49.47 29.42 -15.70
CA GLU A 248 -50.80 29.36 -15.09
C GLU A 248 -51.75 28.55 -15.98
N ALA A 249 -52.54 27.67 -15.36
CA ALA A 249 -53.57 26.85 -16.01
C ALA A 249 -54.86 26.89 -15.17
N GLN A 250 -56.03 26.72 -15.79
CA GLN A 250 -57.27 26.60 -15.02
C GLN A 250 -57.30 25.28 -14.26
N ALA A 251 -58.14 25.21 -13.22
CA ALA A 251 -58.34 23.96 -12.50
C ALA A 251 -58.75 22.85 -13.49
N PHE A 252 -58.10 21.68 -13.39
CA PHE A 252 -58.31 20.52 -14.27
C PHE A 252 -57.78 20.62 -15.71
N ASP A 253 -57.17 21.74 -16.14
CA ASP A 253 -56.57 21.85 -17.49
C ASP A 253 -55.36 20.92 -17.67
N ILE A 254 -54.56 20.75 -16.60
CA ILE A 254 -53.36 19.93 -16.59
C ILE A 254 -53.44 19.01 -15.38
N SER A 255 -53.47 17.69 -15.61
CA SER A 255 -53.52 16.69 -14.54
C SER A 255 -52.31 15.78 -14.60
N GLY A 256 -51.60 15.67 -13.48
CA GLY A 256 -50.55 14.67 -13.29
C GLY A 256 -51.18 13.33 -12.92
N VAL A 257 -50.84 12.28 -13.66
CA VAL A 257 -51.21 10.90 -13.36
C VAL A 257 -49.96 10.13 -12.98
N ASP A 258 -49.99 9.49 -11.83
CA ASP A 258 -48.93 8.57 -11.40
C ASP A 258 -49.53 7.30 -10.83
N PHE A 259 -48.79 6.21 -10.95
CA PHE A 259 -49.14 4.93 -10.35
C PHE A 259 -48.16 4.66 -9.23
N ALA A 260 -48.65 4.64 -7.99
CA ALA A 260 -47.86 4.06 -6.93
C ALA A 260 -47.73 2.55 -7.19
N GLY A 261 -46.52 2.02 -6.97
CA GLY A 261 -46.15 0.63 -7.28
C GLY A 261 -47.08 -0.43 -6.66
N PRO A 262 -46.88 -1.72 -7.01
CA PRO A 262 -47.84 -2.75 -6.68
C PRO A 262 -47.98 -2.92 -5.17
N VAL A 263 -49.18 -2.63 -4.66
CA VAL A 263 -49.57 -2.91 -3.29
C VAL A 263 -50.21 -4.30 -3.26
N TYR A 264 -49.71 -5.15 -2.37
CA TYR A 264 -50.24 -6.50 -2.19
C TYR A 264 -51.48 -6.46 -1.30
N VAL A 265 -52.63 -6.77 -1.87
CA VAL A 265 -53.89 -6.87 -1.12
C VAL A 265 -54.28 -8.34 -1.01
N LYS A 266 -54.60 -8.80 0.20
CA LYS A 266 -55.17 -10.12 0.45
C LYS A 266 -56.69 -9.96 0.68
N PRO A 267 -57.53 -10.13 -0.35
CA PRO A 267 -58.97 -10.29 -0.14
C PRO A 267 -59.27 -11.59 0.61
N ASP A 268 -60.50 -11.72 1.13
CA ASP A 268 -60.96 -12.85 1.96
C ASP A 268 -60.72 -14.25 1.35
N ASN A 269 -60.52 -14.33 0.04
CA ASN A 269 -60.18 -15.56 -0.69
C ASN A 269 -58.69 -15.98 -0.60
N ASN A 270 -57.89 -15.37 0.29
CA ASN A 270 -56.49 -15.73 0.62
C ASN A 270 -55.48 -15.74 -0.56
N LYS A 271 -55.87 -15.23 -1.74
CA LYS A 271 -55.00 -15.05 -2.90
C LYS A 271 -54.51 -13.60 -2.93
N ALA A 272 -53.20 -13.37 -2.88
CA ALA A 272 -52.64 -12.04 -2.99
C ALA A 272 -52.85 -11.49 -4.42
N ILE A 273 -53.44 -10.30 -4.53
CA ILE A 273 -53.65 -9.60 -5.80
C ILE A 273 -52.74 -8.37 -5.82
N HIS A 274 -52.12 -8.10 -6.97
CA HIS A 274 -51.38 -6.87 -7.22
C HIS A 274 -52.37 -5.75 -7.57
N CYS A 275 -52.44 -4.72 -6.73
CA CYS A 275 -53.22 -3.52 -7.00
C CYS A 275 -52.28 -2.34 -7.23
N PHE A 276 -52.57 -1.50 -8.22
CA PHE A 276 -51.90 -0.23 -8.42
C PHE A 276 -52.80 0.88 -7.91
N ILE A 277 -52.25 1.82 -7.15
CA ILE A 277 -52.99 2.99 -6.70
C ILE A 277 -52.80 4.08 -7.75
N HIS A 278 -53.92 4.49 -8.34
CA HIS A 278 -53.95 5.59 -9.30
C HIS A 278 -54.01 6.91 -8.54
N MET A 279 -52.95 7.72 -8.66
CA MET A 279 -52.86 9.03 -8.03
C MET A 279 -53.10 10.12 -9.07
N HIS A 280 -54.05 10.99 -8.76
CA HIS A 280 -54.28 12.21 -9.53
C HIS A 280 -53.77 13.40 -8.72
N CYS A 281 -52.80 14.12 -9.27
CA CYS A 281 -52.38 15.42 -8.75
C CYS A 281 -52.92 16.50 -9.68
N ASN A 282 -53.73 17.39 -9.11
CA ASN A 282 -54.27 18.53 -9.83
C ASN A 282 -53.71 19.80 -9.21
N PRO A 283 -52.86 20.56 -9.91
CA PRO A 283 -52.33 21.81 -9.42
C PRO A 283 -53.45 22.85 -9.45
N SER A 284 -54.26 22.93 -8.40
CA SER A 284 -55.08 24.11 -8.16
C SER A 284 -54.16 25.22 -7.65
N CYS A 285 -53.82 26.17 -8.53
CA CYS A 285 -53.21 27.44 -8.12
C CYS A 285 -54.17 28.19 -7.19
N ALA A 286 -54.15 27.87 -5.90
CA ALA A 286 -54.74 28.69 -4.86
C ALA A 286 -53.73 29.76 -4.39
N PHE A 287 -53.16 30.51 -5.33
CA PHE A 287 -52.61 31.83 -5.02
C PHE A 287 -53.71 32.86 -5.28
N ARG A 288 -54.74 32.88 -4.43
CA ARG A 288 -55.53 34.09 -4.23
C ARG A 288 -54.66 35.06 -3.43
N THR A 289 -53.88 35.87 -4.12
CA THR A 289 -53.38 37.13 -3.57
C THR A 289 -54.58 37.95 -3.10
N CYS A 290 -54.73 38.08 -1.78
CA CYS A 290 -55.46 39.18 -1.19
C CYS A 290 -54.72 40.48 -1.54
N PHE A 291 -55.38 41.32 -2.33
CA PHE A 291 -55.21 42.78 -2.34
C PHE A 291 -56.60 43.40 -2.41
#